data_AF-A0A291GK46-F1
#
_entry.id   AF-A0A291GK46-F1
#
_cell.length_a   1.000
_cell.length_b   1.000
_cell.length_c   1.000
_cell.angle_alpha   90.00
_cell.angle_beta   90.00
_cell.angle_gamma   90.00
#
_symmetry.space_group_name_H-M   'P 1'
#
loop_
_entity.id
_entity.type
_entity.pdbx_description
1 polymer ?
#
loop_
_entity_poly.entity_id
_entity_poly.type
_entity_poly.pdbx_seq_one_letter_code
_entity_poly.pdbx_strand_id
1 'polypeptide(L)'
;MTTTRPGSPPLRRPRRVGPVLALLALGQLGAATVILLLAAPVPVPLAALALLIAPAPALVAAATLHPRAPGEVTGADLLTLLRHLAAGALAAAAVLTLGGALEARSWPLAVLIAAALASDALDGPVARRTGTAGPVGARIDMEADAALVLVLSVLAATVVGPWALAIGLMRYAYVAASSVRPALRRELGFSQLRRVIGGLQGVALLTAVVPAVPMRMATVVVGFALGLLIFSFGRDVLTLERAEAAAREGSSPR
;
A
#
# COMPACT_ATOMS: atom_id res chain seq x y z
N MET A 1 -44.86 41.30 0.74
CA MET A 1 -43.97 40.35 1.45
C MET A 1 -43.66 39.20 0.51
N THR A 2 -42.55 39.30 -0.21
CA THR A 2 -42.08 38.32 -1.20
C THR A 2 -40.99 37.47 -0.57
N THR A 3 -41.27 36.20 -0.33
CA THR A 3 -40.32 35.24 0.26
C THR A 3 -39.30 34.81 -0.80
N THR A 4 -38.07 35.28 -0.69
CA THR A 4 -36.93 34.79 -1.48
C THR A 4 -36.46 33.44 -0.93
N ARG A 5 -36.59 32.38 -1.73
CA ARG A 5 -35.98 31.07 -1.42
C ARG A 5 -34.45 31.20 -1.46
N PRO A 6 -33.70 30.64 -0.50
CA PRO A 6 -32.25 30.59 -0.58
C PRO A 6 -31.84 29.70 -1.77
N GLY A 7 -31.00 30.24 -2.64
CA GLY A 7 -30.47 29.53 -3.80
C GLY A 7 -29.76 28.25 -3.37
N SER A 8 -30.13 27.15 -4.00
CA SER A 8 -29.43 25.86 -3.90
C SER A 8 -27.93 26.06 -4.13
N PRO A 9 -27.04 25.47 -3.30
CA PRO A 9 -25.61 25.60 -3.47
C PRO A 9 -25.20 25.06 -4.85
N PRO A 10 -24.21 25.68 -5.52
CA PRO A 10 -23.77 25.22 -6.83
C PRO A 10 -23.28 23.77 -6.73
N LEU A 11 -23.84 22.90 -7.56
CA LEU A 11 -23.38 21.52 -7.74
C LEU A 11 -21.87 21.55 -8.05
N ARG A 12 -21.04 21.11 -7.10
CA ARG A 12 -19.60 20.97 -7.30
C ARG A 12 -19.37 20.06 -8.50
N ARG A 13 -18.91 20.62 -9.62
CA ARG A 13 -18.48 19.83 -10.78
C ARG A 13 -17.43 18.82 -10.32
N PRO A 14 -17.51 17.53 -10.70
CA PRO A 14 -16.47 16.57 -10.38
C PRO A 14 -15.16 17.06 -11.02
N ARG A 15 -14.16 17.37 -10.17
CA ARG A 15 -12.82 17.74 -10.64
C ARG A 15 -12.18 16.54 -11.32
N ARG A 16 -11.58 16.75 -12.50
CA ARG A 16 -10.98 15.71 -13.35
C ARG A 16 -9.74 15.11 -12.65
N VAL A 17 -9.90 13.98 -11.97
CA VAL A 17 -8.80 13.19 -11.37
C VAL A 17 -8.06 12.37 -12.45
N GLY A 18 -8.69 12.17 -13.63
CA GLY A 18 -8.17 11.36 -14.72
C GLY A 18 -6.75 11.69 -15.23
N PRO A 19 -6.33 12.98 -15.39
CA PRO A 19 -5.01 13.29 -15.94
C PRO A 19 -3.86 12.89 -15.02
N VAL A 20 -4.01 13.09 -13.71
CA VAL A 20 -2.97 12.73 -12.72
C VAL A 20 -2.81 11.21 -12.65
N LEU A 21 -3.92 10.48 -12.69
CA LEU A 21 -3.92 9.02 -12.72
C LEU A 21 -3.30 8.46 -13.99
N ALA A 22 -3.61 9.06 -15.14
CA ALA A 22 -2.97 8.70 -16.40
C ALA A 22 -1.45 8.93 -16.33
N LEU A 23 -1.00 10.05 -15.76
CA LEU A 23 0.43 10.33 -15.61
C LEU A 23 1.13 9.34 -14.67
N LEU A 24 0.51 8.99 -13.55
CA LEU A 24 1.01 7.97 -12.62
C LEU A 24 1.10 6.59 -13.28
N ALA A 25 0.05 6.17 -13.98
CA ALA A 25 0.02 4.90 -14.70
C ALA A 25 1.08 4.86 -15.81
N LEU A 26 1.25 5.95 -16.57
CA LEU A 26 2.30 6.08 -17.58
C LEU A 26 3.71 6.02 -16.94
N GLY A 27 3.90 6.68 -15.80
CA GLY A 27 5.15 6.59 -15.05
C GLY A 27 5.46 5.16 -14.60
N GLN A 28 4.46 4.44 -14.08
CA GLN A 28 4.61 3.03 -13.69
C GLN A 28 4.88 2.11 -14.89
N LEU A 29 4.25 2.36 -16.04
CA LEU A 29 4.55 1.67 -17.29
C LEU A 29 5.99 1.93 -17.75
N GLY A 30 6.46 3.18 -17.65
CA GLY A 30 7.85 3.53 -17.93
C GLY A 30 8.83 2.79 -17.01
N ALA A 31 8.56 2.77 -15.70
CA ALA A 31 9.38 2.05 -14.73
C ALA A 31 9.38 0.53 -14.98
N ALA A 32 8.23 -0.05 -15.30
CA ALA A 32 8.11 -1.46 -15.69
C ALA A 32 8.86 -1.78 -16.98
N THR A 33 8.85 -0.86 -17.96
CA THR A 33 9.60 -0.99 -19.20
C THR A 33 11.11 -1.03 -18.93
N VAL A 34 11.61 -0.20 -18.01
CA VAL A 34 13.01 -0.26 -17.58
C VAL A 34 13.34 -1.62 -16.97
N ILE A 35 12.50 -2.14 -16.07
CA ILE A 35 12.70 -3.48 -15.48
C ILE A 35 12.71 -4.57 -16.56
N LEU A 36 11.81 -4.51 -17.54
CA LEU A 36 11.75 -5.46 -18.65
C LEU A 36 12.99 -5.41 -19.54
N LEU A 37 13.49 -4.22 -19.83
CA LEU A 37 14.71 -4.04 -20.61
C LEU A 37 15.93 -4.61 -19.87
N LEU A 38 16.00 -4.43 -18.55
CA LEU A 38 17.08 -4.97 -17.71
C LEU A 38 16.99 -6.50 -17.55
N ALA A 39 15.79 -7.08 -17.67
CA ALA A 39 15.56 -8.51 -17.55
C ALA A 39 15.58 -9.27 -18.90
N ALA A 40 15.76 -8.57 -20.01
CA ALA A 40 15.74 -9.18 -21.33
C ALA A 40 16.88 -10.22 -21.53
N PRO A 41 16.64 -11.32 -22.26
CA PRO A 41 15.43 -11.64 -23.02
C PRO A 41 14.28 -12.23 -22.17
N VAL A 42 13.05 -11.78 -22.42
CA VAL A 42 11.82 -12.25 -21.76
C VAL A 42 10.80 -12.70 -22.80
N PRO A 43 10.06 -13.81 -22.60
CA PRO A 43 8.96 -14.19 -23.49
C PRO A 43 7.91 -13.07 -23.62
N VAL A 44 7.49 -12.78 -24.86
CA VAL A 44 6.46 -11.76 -25.16
C VAL A 44 5.21 -11.84 -24.28
N PRO A 45 4.58 -13.01 -24.02
CA PRO A 45 3.39 -13.06 -23.16
C PRO A 45 3.68 -12.63 -21.72
N LEU A 46 4.87 -12.97 -21.20
CA LEU A 46 5.29 -12.60 -19.85
C LEU A 46 5.61 -11.10 -19.76
N ALA A 47 6.26 -10.55 -20.78
CA ALA A 47 6.52 -9.11 -20.87
C ALA A 47 5.20 -8.30 -20.94
N ALA A 48 4.24 -8.75 -21.74
CA ALA A 48 2.92 -8.13 -21.83
C ALA A 48 2.18 -8.18 -20.49
N LEU A 49 2.24 -9.31 -19.78
CA LEU A 49 1.64 -9.45 -18.45
C LEU A 49 2.29 -8.51 -17.43
N ALA A 50 3.62 -8.37 -17.45
CA ALA A 50 4.34 -7.47 -16.55
C ALA A 50 3.92 -6.00 -16.77
N LEU A 51 3.80 -5.56 -18.02
CA LEU A 51 3.30 -4.22 -18.36
C LEU A 51 1.84 -4.03 -17.95
N LEU A 52 1.00 -5.05 -18.10
CA LEU A 52 -0.42 -4.99 -17.74
C LEU A 52 -0.64 -4.84 -16.23
N ILE A 53 0.20 -5.50 -15.42
CA ILE A 53 0.09 -5.49 -13.95
C ILE A 53 0.79 -4.29 -13.31
N ALA A 54 1.83 -3.75 -13.93
CA ALA A 54 2.57 -2.58 -13.45
C ALA A 54 1.71 -1.38 -13.00
N PRO A 55 0.62 -0.99 -13.68
CA PRO A 55 -0.23 0.14 -13.26
C PRO A 55 -1.19 -0.19 -12.10
N ALA A 56 -1.30 -1.45 -11.66
CA ALA A 56 -2.25 -1.86 -10.62
C ALA A 56 -2.09 -1.09 -9.29
N PRO A 57 -0.87 -0.79 -8.78
CA PRO A 57 -0.71 0.01 -7.57
C PRO A 57 -1.23 1.45 -7.73
N ALA A 58 -1.11 2.08 -8.92
CA ALA A 58 -1.72 3.40 -9.15
C ALA A 58 -3.24 3.31 -9.17
N LEU A 59 -3.83 2.24 -9.73
CA LEU A 59 -5.28 2.05 -9.72
C LEU A 59 -5.84 1.84 -8.31
N VAL A 60 -5.13 1.10 -7.47
CA VAL A 60 -5.50 0.93 -6.05
C VAL A 60 -5.43 2.27 -5.32
N ALA A 61 -4.36 3.04 -5.51
CA ALA A 61 -4.25 4.38 -4.94
C ALA A 61 -5.28 5.37 -5.50
N ALA A 62 -5.66 5.22 -6.78
CA ALA A 62 -6.65 6.05 -7.47
C ALA A 62 -8.04 5.95 -6.87
N ALA A 63 -8.43 4.75 -6.45
CA ALA A 63 -9.74 4.45 -5.89
C ALA A 63 -10.04 5.23 -4.60
N THR A 64 -9.01 5.83 -3.99
CA THR A 64 -9.11 6.57 -2.72
C THR A 64 -8.55 7.98 -2.77
N LEU A 65 -8.19 8.46 -3.96
CA LEU A 65 -7.86 9.86 -4.18
C LEU A 65 -9.10 10.74 -3.98
N HIS A 66 -9.09 11.56 -2.93
CA HIS A 66 -9.92 12.75 -2.85
C HIS A 66 -9.12 13.98 -3.30
N PRO A 67 -9.70 14.89 -4.11
CA PRO A 67 -8.97 16.04 -4.64
C PRO A 67 -8.41 16.92 -3.52
N ARG A 68 -7.09 17.14 -3.51
CA ARG A 68 -6.48 18.25 -2.75
C ARG A 68 -6.87 19.59 -3.38
N ALA A 69 -6.90 20.64 -2.55
CA ALA A 69 -6.94 22.00 -3.08
C ALA A 69 -5.66 22.26 -3.90
N PRO A 70 -5.71 23.06 -4.98
CA PRO A 70 -4.53 23.43 -5.74
C PRO A 70 -3.48 24.05 -4.80
N GLY A 71 -2.22 23.62 -4.91
CA GLY A 71 -1.10 24.08 -4.10
C GLY A 71 0.22 23.74 -4.78
N GLU A 72 1.32 24.26 -4.24
CA GLU A 72 2.67 24.00 -4.74
C GLU A 72 3.07 22.53 -4.54
N VAL A 73 3.85 21.99 -5.49
CA VAL A 73 4.42 20.64 -5.38
C VAL A 73 5.45 20.67 -4.26
N THR A 74 5.25 19.86 -3.24
CA THR A 74 6.15 19.79 -2.09
C THR A 74 7.16 18.67 -2.22
N GLY A 75 8.24 18.70 -1.42
CA GLY A 75 9.21 17.61 -1.38
C GLY A 75 8.57 16.25 -1.04
N ALA A 76 7.55 16.24 -0.18
CA ALA A 76 6.79 15.02 0.15
C ALA A 76 6.02 14.45 -1.06
N ASP A 77 5.55 15.30 -1.97
CA ASP A 77 4.86 14.84 -3.19
C ASP A 77 5.85 14.14 -4.14
N LEU A 78 7.11 14.59 -4.21
CA LEU A 78 8.16 13.93 -5.01
C LEU A 78 8.52 12.54 -4.46
N LEU A 79 8.64 12.40 -3.14
CA LEU A 79 8.91 11.10 -2.51
C LEU A 79 7.73 10.15 -2.69
N THR A 80 6.50 10.66 -2.56
CA THR A 80 5.28 9.87 -2.85
C THR A 80 5.23 9.41 -4.31
N LEU A 81 5.59 10.27 -5.26
CA LEU A 81 5.70 9.92 -6.68
C LEU A 81 6.77 8.83 -6.91
N LEU A 82 7.97 9.01 -6.35
CA LEU A 82 9.06 8.04 -6.45
C LEU A 82 8.64 6.67 -5.93
N ARG A 83 7.94 6.63 -4.79
CA ARG A 83 7.40 5.39 -4.21
C ARG A 83 6.38 4.74 -5.14
N HIS A 84 5.49 5.52 -5.76
CA HIS A 84 4.53 4.97 -6.73
C HIS A 84 5.22 4.39 -7.97
N LEU A 85 6.27 5.01 -8.47
CA LEU A 85 7.07 4.48 -9.57
C LEU A 85 7.78 3.19 -9.15
N ALA A 86 8.35 3.15 -7.94
CA ALA A 86 8.97 1.96 -7.38
C ALA A 86 7.98 0.80 -7.22
N ALA A 87 6.74 1.07 -6.76
CA ALA A 87 5.70 0.07 -6.66
C ALA A 87 5.33 -0.54 -8.02
N GLY A 88 5.25 0.28 -9.08
CA GLY A 88 5.00 -0.21 -10.44
C GLY A 88 6.17 -1.05 -10.99
N ALA A 89 7.40 -0.61 -10.76
CA ALA A 89 8.61 -1.38 -11.11
C ALA A 89 8.65 -2.73 -10.39
N LEU A 90 8.36 -2.74 -9.08
CA LEU A 90 8.34 -3.96 -8.28
C LEU A 90 7.19 -4.89 -8.67
N ALA A 91 6.04 -4.35 -9.09
CA ALA A 91 4.94 -5.16 -9.60
C ALA A 91 5.32 -5.88 -10.90
N ALA A 92 6.01 -5.19 -11.83
CA ALA A 92 6.57 -5.82 -13.01
C ALA A 92 7.64 -6.87 -12.65
N ALA A 93 8.56 -6.54 -11.75
CA ALA A 93 9.58 -7.47 -11.26
C ALA A 93 8.97 -8.73 -10.63
N ALA A 94 7.86 -8.60 -9.90
CA ALA A 94 7.13 -9.73 -9.32
C ALA A 94 6.58 -10.68 -10.39
N VAL A 95 5.99 -10.14 -11.46
CA VAL A 95 5.52 -10.94 -12.61
C VAL A 95 6.68 -11.67 -13.27
N LEU A 96 7.80 -10.97 -13.52
CA LEU A 96 8.98 -11.58 -14.13
C LEU A 96 9.61 -12.66 -13.26
N THR A 97 9.62 -12.44 -11.95
CA THR A 97 10.13 -13.42 -10.98
C THR A 97 9.26 -14.68 -10.96
N LEU A 98 7.94 -14.53 -10.94
CA LEU A 98 7.00 -15.66 -11.03
C LEU A 98 7.14 -16.44 -12.34
N GLY A 99 7.42 -15.74 -13.44
CA GLY A 99 7.67 -16.35 -14.74
C GLY A 99 9.09 -16.90 -14.93
N GLY A 100 9.95 -16.87 -13.90
CA GLY A 100 11.32 -17.38 -13.95
C GLY A 100 12.29 -16.53 -14.77
N ALA A 101 11.89 -15.33 -15.19
CA ALA A 101 12.73 -14.42 -15.99
C ALA A 101 13.60 -13.48 -15.14
N LEU A 102 13.32 -13.38 -13.83
CA LEU A 102 14.09 -12.55 -12.90
C LEU A 102 14.35 -13.33 -11.61
N GLU A 103 15.57 -13.26 -11.10
CA GLU A 103 15.92 -13.91 -9.83
C GLU A 103 15.34 -13.14 -8.63
N ALA A 104 14.49 -13.83 -7.87
CA ALA A 104 13.88 -13.28 -6.65
C ALA A 104 14.89 -12.82 -5.61
N ARG A 105 16.07 -13.45 -5.57
CA ARG A 105 17.12 -13.16 -4.58
C ARG A 105 18.31 -12.48 -5.23
N SER A 106 18.15 -11.20 -5.56
CA SER A 106 19.15 -10.41 -6.28
C SER A 106 19.40 -9.05 -5.61
N TRP A 107 20.65 -8.58 -5.65
CA TRP A 107 21.02 -7.27 -5.10
C TRP A 107 20.27 -6.09 -5.75
N PRO A 108 20.09 -6.03 -7.09
CA PRO A 108 19.32 -4.95 -7.71
C PRO A 108 17.89 -4.86 -7.16
N LEU A 109 17.22 -6.01 -7.01
CA LEU A 109 15.86 -6.05 -6.49
C LEU A 109 15.82 -5.67 -5.00
N ALA A 110 16.78 -6.16 -4.20
CA ALA A 110 16.90 -5.79 -2.79
C ALA A 110 17.14 -4.27 -2.60
N VAL A 111 18.00 -3.66 -3.43
CA VAL A 111 18.26 -2.21 -3.39
C VAL A 111 17.01 -1.42 -3.80
N LEU A 112 16.29 -1.85 -4.83
CA LEU A 112 15.05 -1.21 -5.26
C LEU A 112 13.98 -1.24 -4.16
N ILE A 113 13.80 -2.38 -3.50
CA ILE A 113 12.88 -2.53 -2.37
C ILE A 113 13.33 -1.65 -1.19
N ALA A 114 14.62 -1.68 -0.85
CA ALA A 114 15.16 -0.87 0.23
C ALA A 114 14.96 0.63 -0.03
N ALA A 115 15.17 1.09 -1.27
CA ALA A 115 14.92 2.48 -1.66
C ALA A 115 13.43 2.85 -1.54
N ALA A 116 12.53 1.97 -1.96
CA ALA A 116 11.08 2.17 -1.84
C ALA A 116 10.61 2.24 -0.38
N LEU A 117 11.16 1.40 0.50
CA LEU A 117 10.86 1.42 1.93
C LEU A 117 11.48 2.64 2.62
N ALA A 118 12.69 3.05 2.20
CA ALA A 118 13.35 4.22 2.75
C ALA A 118 12.59 5.51 2.38
N SER A 119 12.05 5.62 1.17
CA SER A 119 11.25 6.79 0.78
C SER A 119 10.01 6.96 1.66
N ASP A 120 9.38 5.85 2.06
CA ASP A 120 8.22 5.87 2.99
C ASP A 120 8.60 6.37 4.39
N ALA A 121 9.74 5.88 4.92
CA ALA A 121 10.22 6.29 6.23
C ALA A 121 10.58 7.79 6.30
N LEU A 122 10.99 8.38 5.17
CA LEU A 122 11.35 9.79 5.05
C LEU A 122 10.15 10.72 4.87
N ASP A 123 9.03 10.23 4.33
CA ASP A 123 7.81 11.03 4.12
C ASP A 123 7.18 11.50 5.44
N GLY A 124 7.17 10.64 6.46
CA GLY A 124 6.61 10.98 7.76
C GLY A 124 7.29 12.19 8.44
N PRO A 125 8.63 12.21 8.60
CA PRO A 125 9.36 13.35 9.13
C PRO A 125 9.26 14.62 8.26
N VAL A 126 9.31 14.49 6.92
CA VAL A 126 9.24 15.62 6.00
C VAL A 126 7.86 16.27 6.07
N ALA A 127 6.77 15.50 5.99
CA ALA A 127 5.40 16.01 6.08
C ALA A 127 5.10 16.68 7.43
N ARG A 128 5.72 16.21 8.52
CA ARG A 128 5.62 16.85 9.85
C ARG A 128 6.38 18.17 9.92
N ARG A 129 7.49 18.31 9.20
CA ARG A 129 8.28 19.55 9.15
C ARG A 129 7.67 20.60 8.21
N THR A 130 6.97 20.18 7.15
CA THR A 130 6.35 21.08 6.17
C THR A 130 4.91 21.47 6.50
N GLY A 131 4.32 20.93 7.58
CA GLY A 131 2.96 21.27 8.00
C GLY A 131 1.86 20.80 7.03
N THR A 132 2.16 19.89 6.10
CA THR A 132 1.27 19.45 5.02
C THR A 132 0.42 18.21 5.37
N ALA A 133 0.39 17.83 6.65
CA ALA A 133 -0.32 16.66 7.15
C ALA A 133 -1.84 16.86 7.15
N GLY A 134 -2.47 16.67 5.98
CA GLY A 134 -3.93 16.56 5.86
C GLY A 134 -4.43 15.12 6.07
N PRO A 135 -5.61 14.90 6.67
CA PRO A 135 -6.17 13.57 6.93
C PRO A 135 -6.44 12.75 5.66
N VAL A 136 -6.60 13.42 4.51
CA VAL A 136 -6.77 12.78 3.19
C VAL A 136 -5.46 12.16 2.68
N GLY A 137 -4.33 12.86 2.88
CA GLY A 137 -3.02 12.36 2.45
C GLY A 137 -2.63 11.07 3.17
N ALA A 138 -2.93 10.98 4.46
CA ALA A 138 -2.62 9.81 5.29
C ALA A 138 -3.37 8.52 4.87
N ARG A 139 -4.53 8.63 4.21
CA ARG A 139 -5.27 7.45 3.71
C ARG A 139 -4.73 6.93 2.38
N ILE A 140 -4.35 7.83 1.48
CA ILE A 140 -3.75 7.50 0.18
C ILE A 140 -2.38 6.82 0.40
N ASP A 141 -1.60 7.39 1.32
CA ASP A 141 -0.29 6.88 1.76
C ASP A 141 -0.38 5.43 2.25
N MET A 142 -1.40 5.13 3.06
CA MET A 142 -1.65 3.80 3.62
C MET A 142 -2.03 2.75 2.57
N GLU A 143 -2.69 3.14 1.48
CA GLU A 143 -3.09 2.19 0.44
C GLU A 143 -2.00 1.92 -0.58
N ALA A 144 -1.21 2.94 -0.91
CA ALA A 144 0.02 2.76 -1.67
C ALA A 144 1.00 1.82 -0.93
N ASP A 145 1.14 2.00 0.39
CA ASP A 145 1.93 1.12 1.25
C ASP A 145 1.37 -0.30 1.25
N ALA A 146 0.06 -0.49 1.44
CA ALA A 146 -0.55 -1.82 1.39
C ALA A 146 -0.36 -2.52 0.03
N ALA A 147 -0.48 -1.80 -1.07
CA ALA A 147 -0.23 -2.34 -2.41
C ALA A 147 1.24 -2.73 -2.59
N LEU A 148 2.18 -1.91 -2.10
CA LEU A 148 3.61 -2.24 -2.08
C LEU A 148 3.86 -3.50 -1.25
N VAL A 149 3.34 -3.58 -0.02
CA VAL A 149 3.46 -4.77 0.85
C VAL A 149 2.88 -6.01 0.18
N LEU A 150 1.78 -5.91 -0.56
CA LEU A 150 1.24 -7.03 -1.35
C LEU A 150 2.22 -7.49 -2.43
N VAL A 151 2.78 -6.57 -3.21
CA VAL A 151 3.80 -6.88 -4.23
C VAL A 151 5.04 -7.53 -3.61
N LEU A 152 5.53 -7.00 -2.49
CA LEU A 152 6.64 -7.57 -1.74
C LEU A 152 6.32 -8.96 -1.19
N SER A 153 5.06 -9.20 -0.78
CA SER A 153 4.60 -10.51 -0.31
C SER A 153 4.57 -11.53 -1.45
N VAL A 154 4.22 -11.12 -2.67
CA VAL A 154 4.31 -11.97 -3.87
C VAL A 154 5.75 -12.36 -4.16
N LEU A 155 6.68 -11.40 -4.13
CA LEU A 155 8.10 -11.67 -4.28
C LEU A 155 8.61 -12.64 -3.20
N ALA A 156 8.31 -12.36 -1.93
CA ALA A 156 8.70 -13.23 -0.82
C ALA A 156 8.09 -14.63 -0.94
N ALA A 157 6.87 -14.75 -1.47
CA ALA A 157 6.21 -16.04 -1.66
C ALA A 157 6.96 -16.97 -2.62
N THR A 158 7.67 -16.41 -3.61
CA THR A 158 8.55 -17.20 -4.50
C THR A 158 9.80 -17.72 -3.81
N VAL A 159 10.14 -17.18 -2.63
CA VAL A 159 11.35 -17.53 -1.87
C VAL A 159 11.03 -18.40 -0.66
N VAL A 160 10.16 -17.93 0.23
CA VAL A 160 9.88 -18.59 1.52
C VAL A 160 8.60 -19.43 1.49
N GLY A 161 7.81 -19.33 0.41
CA GLY A 161 6.59 -20.08 0.19
C GLY A 161 5.30 -19.23 0.25
N PRO A 162 4.18 -19.78 -0.26
CA PRO A 162 2.94 -19.04 -0.52
C PRO A 162 2.27 -18.44 0.72
N TRP A 163 2.60 -18.94 1.92
CA TRP A 163 2.08 -18.40 3.18
C TRP A 163 2.48 -16.94 3.42
N ALA A 164 3.56 -16.44 2.80
CA ALA A 164 3.97 -15.04 2.88
C ALA A 164 2.92 -14.08 2.29
N LEU A 165 2.07 -14.55 1.37
CA LEU A 165 0.96 -13.77 0.81
C LEU A 165 -0.02 -13.29 1.88
N ALA A 166 -0.13 -14.00 3.01
CA ALA A 166 -0.99 -13.61 4.11
C ALA A 166 -0.65 -12.21 4.68
N ILE A 167 0.63 -11.79 4.60
CA ILE A 167 1.06 -10.45 5.03
C ILE A 167 0.38 -9.38 4.17
N GLY A 168 0.56 -9.46 2.85
CA GLY A 168 -0.03 -8.52 1.89
C GLY A 168 -1.55 -8.56 1.85
N LEU A 169 -2.16 -9.74 2.06
CA LEU A 169 -3.61 -9.90 2.02
C LEU A 169 -4.33 -9.37 3.27
N MET A 170 -3.62 -9.12 4.37
CA MET A 170 -4.23 -8.72 5.64
C MET A 170 -5.03 -7.41 5.53
N ARG A 171 -4.54 -6.43 4.76
CA ARG A 171 -5.27 -5.16 4.53
C ARG A 171 -6.59 -5.41 3.80
N TYR A 172 -6.56 -6.23 2.76
CA TYR A 172 -7.74 -6.55 1.97
C TYR A 172 -8.73 -7.38 2.78
N ALA A 173 -8.24 -8.29 3.63
CA ALA A 173 -9.05 -9.00 4.61
C ALA A 173 -9.71 -8.05 5.62
N TYR A 174 -9.01 -7.02 6.10
CA TYR A 174 -9.62 -5.96 6.94
C TYR A 174 -10.76 -5.25 6.22
N VAL A 175 -10.52 -4.83 4.98
CA VAL A 175 -11.53 -4.11 4.16
C VAL A 175 -12.74 -5.02 3.91
N ALA A 176 -12.53 -6.29 3.54
CA ALA A 176 -13.60 -7.27 3.37
C ALA A 176 -14.35 -7.55 4.68
N ALA A 177 -13.66 -7.69 5.80
CA ALA A 177 -14.30 -7.87 7.11
C ALA A 177 -15.14 -6.64 7.48
N SER A 178 -14.66 -5.44 7.18
CA SER A 178 -15.37 -4.18 7.44
C SER A 178 -16.61 -3.95 6.57
N SER A 179 -16.74 -4.67 5.44
CA SER A 179 -17.94 -4.66 4.63
C SER A 179 -19.06 -5.48 5.28
N VAL A 180 -18.70 -6.60 5.91
CA VAL A 180 -19.63 -7.53 6.58
C VAL A 180 -19.97 -7.10 8.01
N ARG A 181 -19.01 -6.50 8.74
CA ARG A 181 -19.16 -6.04 10.13
C ARG A 181 -19.01 -4.53 10.20
N PRO A 182 -20.12 -3.76 10.24
CA PRO A 182 -20.07 -2.29 10.32
C PRO A 182 -19.30 -1.75 11.54
N ALA A 183 -19.17 -2.55 12.61
CA ALA A 183 -18.36 -2.27 13.79
C ALA A 183 -16.92 -1.89 13.46
N LEU A 184 -16.34 -2.54 12.43
CA LEU A 184 -14.96 -2.33 11.97
C LEU A 184 -14.78 -1.03 11.15
N ARG A 185 -15.88 -0.33 10.83
CA ARG A 185 -15.84 0.97 10.14
C ARG A 185 -15.65 2.14 11.11
N ARG A 186 -15.71 1.92 12.43
CA ARG A 186 -15.38 2.94 13.41
C ARG A 186 -13.89 3.29 13.31
N GLU A 187 -13.58 4.58 13.40
CA GLU A 187 -12.19 5.04 13.33
C GLU A 187 -11.40 4.47 14.52
N LEU A 188 -10.53 3.51 14.22
CA LEU A 188 -9.55 3.01 15.19
C LEU A 188 -8.62 4.16 15.56
N GLY A 189 -8.68 4.60 16.82
CA GLY A 189 -7.76 5.60 17.37
C GLY A 189 -6.30 5.23 17.10
N PHE A 190 -5.47 6.22 16.79
CA PHE A 190 -4.08 6.04 16.38
C PHE A 190 -3.30 5.11 17.34
N SER A 191 -2.68 4.04 16.79
CA SER A 191 -1.89 3.08 17.56
C SER A 191 -0.47 3.04 17.02
N GLN A 192 0.49 3.46 17.84
CA GLN A 192 1.92 3.37 17.53
C GLN A 192 2.34 1.93 17.22
N LEU A 193 1.69 0.96 17.88
CA LEU A 193 1.97 -0.47 17.71
C LEU A 193 1.62 -0.95 16.29
N ARG A 194 0.48 -0.52 15.73
CA ARG A 194 0.12 -0.82 14.33
C ARG A 194 1.09 -0.19 13.34
N ARG A 195 1.52 1.05 13.61
CA ARG A 195 2.48 1.76 12.75
C ARG A 195 3.84 1.05 12.71
N VAL A 196 4.34 0.63 13.87
CA VAL A 196 5.61 -0.11 13.97
C VAL A 196 5.51 -1.48 13.29
N ILE A 197 4.42 -2.22 13.52
CA ILE A 197 4.21 -3.52 12.89
C ILE A 197 4.10 -3.41 11.37
N GLY A 198 3.41 -2.38 10.86
CA GLY A 198 3.31 -2.11 9.42
C GLY A 198 4.68 -1.88 8.78
N GLY A 199 5.49 -0.97 9.35
CA GLY A 199 6.85 -0.72 8.88
C GLY A 199 7.75 -1.96 8.96
N LEU A 200 7.57 -2.79 9.99
CA LEU A 200 8.32 -4.05 10.15
C LEU A 200 7.99 -5.06 9.04
N GLN A 201 6.76 -5.08 8.50
CA GLN A 201 6.39 -6.02 7.43
C GLN A 201 7.24 -5.79 6.19
N GLY A 202 7.41 -4.53 5.75
CA GLY A 202 8.23 -4.21 4.59
C GLY A 202 9.68 -4.66 4.76
N VAL A 203 10.27 -4.39 5.93
CA VAL A 203 11.64 -4.81 6.26
C VAL A 203 11.77 -6.33 6.30
N ALA A 204 10.80 -7.03 6.90
CA ALA A 204 10.80 -8.48 6.94
C ALA A 204 10.73 -9.09 5.54
N LEU A 205 9.86 -8.57 4.67
CA LEU A 205 9.75 -9.01 3.28
C LEU A 205 11.02 -8.74 2.47
N LEU A 206 11.68 -7.60 2.70
CA LEU A 206 12.99 -7.31 2.11
C LEU A 206 14.03 -8.39 2.46
N THR A 207 14.04 -8.90 3.69
CA THR A 207 14.99 -9.97 4.08
C THR A 207 14.85 -11.25 3.25
N ALA A 208 13.66 -11.53 2.69
CA ALA A 208 13.46 -12.68 1.80
C ALA A 208 14.19 -12.51 0.46
N VAL A 209 14.29 -11.28 -0.03
CA VAL A 209 14.90 -10.94 -1.34
C VAL A 209 16.41 -10.75 -1.24
N VAL A 210 16.96 -10.45 -0.05
CA VAL A 210 18.40 -10.21 0.11
C VAL A 210 19.20 -11.52 -0.09
N PRO A 211 20.13 -11.59 -1.08
CA PRO A 211 20.87 -12.82 -1.38
C PRO A 211 21.70 -13.32 -0.19
N ALA A 212 22.28 -12.39 0.58
CA ALA A 212 23.16 -12.66 1.71
C ALA A 212 22.44 -13.22 2.95
N VAL A 213 21.11 -13.11 3.04
CA VAL A 213 20.33 -13.59 4.20
C VAL A 213 20.11 -15.09 4.07
N PRO A 214 20.57 -15.96 4.98
CA PRO A 214 20.33 -17.39 4.89
C PRO A 214 18.82 -17.72 4.80
N MET A 215 18.43 -18.69 3.98
CA MET A 215 17.02 -19.03 3.75
C MET A 215 16.25 -19.26 5.06
N ARG A 216 16.83 -20.02 6.00
CA ARG A 216 16.23 -20.27 7.31
C ARG A 216 15.95 -18.98 8.08
N MET A 217 16.86 -18.02 8.02
CA MET A 217 16.71 -16.73 8.68
C MET A 217 15.59 -15.91 8.03
N ALA A 218 15.54 -15.86 6.70
CA ALA A 218 14.44 -15.20 5.98
C ALA A 218 13.08 -15.81 6.36
N THR A 219 12.95 -17.14 6.35
CA THR A 219 11.71 -17.82 6.75
C THR A 219 11.28 -17.46 8.17
N VAL A 220 12.21 -17.48 9.13
CA VAL A 220 11.92 -17.14 10.53
C VAL A 220 11.50 -15.67 10.67
N VAL A 221 12.20 -14.74 10.01
CA VAL A 221 11.89 -13.31 10.07
C VAL A 221 10.52 -13.01 9.47
N VAL A 222 10.22 -13.54 8.28
CA VAL A 222 8.91 -13.36 7.64
C VAL A 222 7.79 -14.04 8.45
N GLY A 223 8.05 -15.21 9.03
CA GLY A 223 7.09 -15.93 9.86
C GLY A 223 6.76 -15.18 11.15
N PHE A 224 7.78 -14.61 11.79
CA PHE A 224 7.61 -13.77 12.97
C PHE A 224 6.84 -12.48 12.65
N ALA A 225 7.15 -11.83 11.53
CA ALA A 225 6.42 -10.65 11.08
C ALA A 225 4.94 -10.94 10.82
N LEU A 226 4.62 -12.08 10.19
CA LEU A 226 3.25 -12.53 10.00
C LEU A 226 2.55 -12.82 11.34
N GLY A 227 3.22 -13.48 12.28
CA GLY A 227 2.68 -13.75 13.62
C GLY A 227 2.32 -12.46 14.37
N LEU A 228 3.19 -11.45 14.34
CA LEU A 228 2.93 -10.13 14.91
C LEU A 228 1.74 -9.44 14.24
N LEU A 229 1.64 -9.54 12.91
CA LEU A 229 0.55 -8.95 12.14
C LEU A 229 -0.80 -9.58 12.51
N ILE A 230 -0.87 -10.91 12.57
CA ILE A 230 -2.06 -11.65 12.98
C ILE A 230 -2.46 -11.28 14.42
N PHE A 231 -1.48 -11.23 15.33
CA PHE A 231 -1.73 -10.86 16.72
C PHE A 231 -2.29 -9.44 16.85
N SER A 232 -1.68 -8.47 16.17
CA SER A 232 -2.17 -7.08 16.17
C SER A 232 -3.58 -6.99 15.62
N PHE A 233 -3.81 -7.61 14.46
CA PHE A 233 -5.12 -7.62 13.80
C PHE A 233 -6.19 -8.24 14.70
N GLY A 234 -5.92 -9.41 15.28
CA GLY A 234 -6.84 -10.09 16.19
C GLY A 234 -7.17 -9.23 17.42
N ARG A 235 -6.17 -8.55 17.99
CA ARG A 235 -6.38 -7.63 19.12
C ARG A 235 -7.26 -6.45 18.73
N ASP A 236 -7.05 -5.86 17.56
CA ASP A 236 -7.84 -4.72 17.07
C ASP A 236 -9.31 -5.12 16.85
N VAL A 237 -9.56 -6.28 16.23
CA VAL A 237 -10.93 -6.81 16.02
C VAL A 237 -11.63 -7.05 17.36
N LEU A 238 -10.98 -7.74 18.30
CA LEU A 238 -11.56 -8.01 19.63
C LEU A 238 -11.87 -6.72 20.41
N THR A 239 -11.02 -5.71 20.28
CA THR A 239 -11.22 -4.41 20.95
C THR A 239 -12.45 -3.70 20.40
N LEU A 240 -12.66 -3.73 19.09
CA LEU A 240 -13.80 -3.10 18.44
C LEU A 240 -15.13 -3.82 18.73
N GLU A 241 -15.13 -5.15 18.72
CA GLU A 241 -16.31 -5.95 19.06
C GLU A 241 -16.75 -5.73 20.51
N ARG A 242 -15.80 -5.66 21.46
CA ARG A 242 -16.10 -5.34 22.87
C ARG A 242 -16.67 -3.92 23.04
N ALA A 243 -16.12 -2.95 22.32
CA ALA A 243 -16.62 -1.57 22.37
C ALA A 243 -18.05 -1.46 21.80
N GLU A 244 -18.37 -2.23 20.77
CA GLU A 244 -19.73 -2.26 20.23
C GLU A 244 -20.73 -2.94 21.18
N ALA A 245 -20.35 -4.07 21.79
CA ALA A 245 -21.19 -4.76 22.77
C ALA A 245 -21.56 -3.83 23.94
N ALA A 246 -20.58 -3.13 24.51
CA ALA A 246 -20.80 -2.16 25.58
C ALA A 246 -21.69 -0.98 25.16
N ALA A 247 -21.55 -0.50 23.92
CA ALA A 247 -22.39 0.58 23.39
C ALA A 247 -23.86 0.14 23.19
N ARG A 248 -24.09 -1.11 22.77
CA ARG A 248 -25.44 -1.67 22.61
C ARG A 248 -26.14 -1.84 23.96
N GLU A 249 -25.44 -2.36 24.96
CA GLU A 249 -25.95 -2.52 26.34
C GLU A 249 -26.33 -1.18 26.99
N GLY A 250 -25.53 -0.13 26.80
CA GLY A 250 -25.82 1.21 27.32
C GLY A 250 -26.95 1.97 26.60
N SER A 251 -27.33 1.54 25.40
CA SER A 251 -28.38 2.18 24.58
C SER A 251 -29.77 1.54 24.72
N SER A 252 -29.89 0.46 25.50
CA SER A 252 -31.18 -0.16 25.80
C SER A 252 -31.91 0.68 26.86
N PRO A 253 -33.08 1.28 26.55
CA PRO A 253 -33.81 2.08 27.53
C PRO A 253 -34.33 1.17 28.65
N ARG A 254 -33.99 1.50 29.89
CA ARG A 254 -34.62 0.92 31.09
C ARG A 254 -36.05 1.43 31.25
#